data_AF-A0A159Z230-F1
#
_entry.id   AF-A0A159Z230-F1
#
_cell.length_a   1.000
_cell.length_b   1.000
_cell.length_c   1.000
_cell.angle_alpha   90.00
_cell.angle_beta   90.00
_cell.angle_gamma   90.00
#
_symmetry.space_group_name_H-M   'P 1'
#
loop_
_entity.id
_entity.type
_entity.pdbx_description
1 polymer ?
#
loop_
_entity_poly.entity_id
_entity_poly.type
_entity_poly.pdbx_seq_one_letter_code
_entity_poly.pdbx_strand_id
1 'polypeptide(L)'
;MREPEGKAPFLLGWEEWVALPGLGLPALKAKVDTGARTSALHAFDIEPFGPINAPKVRFAIHPIPGRNDVTIPCSARAIDRREVISSNGEMDYRYVIRTELQIGERRWPVEVTLTDRGSMAYRMLIGRQALGEDVTVRPQESFVQPLLGYEVYHSAAMKTAAPPRTLRIAVLSREGGAYSTRRLVTEGEARGHVVEVLDTTRCYLAINAAEPAVWYDGQRLPRYDAVVPRIGVSVTAYGAAILRQFESAGTFVVNPSDGILASRDKLMAHQVLARHRVPMPVTAIASSPKDTGNLIDLVGQAPLVVKLLESTQGRGVVLAETRKAAQSVISAFRGLKADFLVQQFVREAGGEDVRALVIGGRIAAAMRRVAAAGEFRSNLHQGGRAEPVKLTREEREVALRAARAFRLGLAGVDLLRSDDGPKVLEVNSSPGFEGVESASGRNVAQILYEEIEKRVRPAPARKRREPGA
;
A
#
# COMPACT_ATOMS: atom_id res chain seq x y z
N MET A 1 0.63 -14.28 -63.96
CA MET A 1 0.65 -13.69 -62.60
C MET A 1 -0.23 -14.56 -61.73
N ARG A 2 0.34 -15.27 -60.75
CA ARG A 2 -0.45 -15.98 -59.74
C ARG A 2 -0.97 -14.92 -58.77
N GLU A 3 -2.29 -14.83 -58.63
CA GLU A 3 -2.92 -14.07 -57.54
C GLU A 3 -2.36 -14.58 -56.21
N PRO A 4 -2.05 -13.70 -55.24
CA PRO A 4 -1.67 -14.17 -53.92
C PRO A 4 -2.87 -14.92 -53.33
N GLU A 5 -2.64 -16.14 -52.82
CA GLU A 5 -3.64 -16.90 -52.06
C GLU A 5 -4.25 -15.98 -51.00
N GLY A 6 -5.49 -15.56 -51.23
CA GLY A 6 -6.22 -14.65 -50.36
C GLY A 6 -6.38 -15.31 -49.00
N LYS A 7 -5.78 -14.72 -47.97
CA LYS A 7 -5.98 -15.14 -46.59
C LYS A 7 -7.47 -15.17 -46.30
N ALA A 8 -7.99 -16.33 -45.86
CA ALA A 8 -9.42 -16.49 -45.60
C ALA A 8 -9.92 -15.38 -44.65
N PRO A 9 -11.10 -14.78 -44.92
CA PRO A 9 -11.59 -13.66 -44.13
C PRO A 9 -11.84 -14.08 -42.69
N PHE A 10 -11.52 -13.20 -41.75
CA PHE A 10 -11.83 -13.41 -40.34
C PHE A 10 -13.32 -13.16 -40.12
N LEU A 11 -14.07 -14.23 -39.88
CA LEU A 11 -15.52 -14.18 -39.76
C LEU A 11 -15.96 -13.84 -38.34
N LEU A 12 -16.87 -12.88 -38.21
CA LEU A 12 -17.54 -12.52 -36.96
C LEU A 12 -19.05 -12.59 -37.15
N GLY A 13 -19.77 -12.98 -36.10
CA GLY A 13 -21.22 -12.81 -35.98
C GLY A 13 -21.59 -11.38 -35.58
N TRP A 14 -22.89 -11.11 -35.46
CA TRP A 14 -23.38 -9.82 -34.92
C TRP A 14 -23.20 -9.72 -33.39
N GLU A 15 -23.07 -10.86 -32.71
CA GLU A 15 -22.72 -10.99 -31.29
C GLU A 15 -21.51 -11.91 -31.14
N GLU A 16 -20.51 -11.51 -30.36
CA GLU A 16 -19.29 -12.27 -30.13
C GLU A 16 -18.84 -12.27 -28.68
N TRP A 17 -18.13 -13.34 -28.30
CA TRP A 17 -17.34 -13.37 -27.06
C TRP A 17 -15.98 -12.73 -27.29
N VAL A 18 -15.62 -11.81 -26.41
CA VAL A 18 -14.34 -11.09 -26.47
C VAL A 18 -13.63 -11.09 -25.13
N ALA A 19 -12.31 -10.91 -25.15
CA ALA A 19 -11.52 -10.61 -23.97
C ALA A 19 -10.76 -9.29 -24.17
N LEU A 20 -10.60 -8.55 -23.06
CA LEU A 20 -9.75 -7.37 -22.95
C LEU A 20 -8.69 -7.66 -21.88
N PRO A 21 -7.63 -8.43 -22.20
CA PRO A 21 -6.66 -8.90 -21.22
C PRO A 21 -5.96 -7.74 -20.49
N GLY A 22 -5.67 -6.65 -21.21
CA GLY A 22 -5.08 -5.43 -20.63
C GLY A 22 -5.96 -4.72 -19.59
N LEU A 23 -7.25 -5.07 -19.49
CA LEU A 23 -8.19 -4.54 -18.50
C LEU A 23 -8.64 -5.61 -17.48
N GLY A 24 -8.16 -6.84 -17.58
CA GLY A 24 -8.56 -7.94 -16.70
C GLY A 24 -9.98 -8.44 -16.96
N LEU A 25 -10.42 -8.33 -18.21
CA LEU A 25 -11.73 -8.82 -18.66
C LEU A 25 -11.52 -10.05 -19.54
N PRO A 26 -11.43 -11.25 -18.93
CA PRO A 26 -11.19 -12.48 -19.68
C PRO A 26 -12.40 -12.95 -20.51
N ALA A 27 -13.62 -12.45 -20.25
CA ALA A 27 -14.80 -12.82 -21.02
C ALA A 27 -15.88 -11.71 -20.98
N LEU A 28 -16.24 -11.18 -22.13
CA LEU A 28 -17.27 -10.15 -22.28
C LEU A 28 -18.08 -10.46 -23.54
N LYS A 29 -19.40 -10.33 -23.48
CA LYS A 29 -20.23 -10.33 -24.69
C LYS A 29 -20.22 -8.95 -25.31
N ALA A 30 -19.91 -8.88 -26.60
CA ALA A 30 -19.89 -7.66 -27.37
C ALA A 30 -20.81 -7.78 -28.60
N LYS A 31 -21.47 -6.68 -28.93
CA LYS A 31 -22.22 -6.55 -30.19
C LYS A 31 -21.31 -5.94 -31.25
N VAL A 32 -21.22 -6.58 -32.41
CA VAL A 32 -20.56 -6.01 -33.59
C VAL A 32 -21.53 -5.04 -34.24
N ASP A 33 -21.17 -3.75 -34.24
CA ASP A 33 -22.03 -2.66 -34.69
C ASP A 33 -21.31 -1.89 -35.80
N THR A 34 -21.58 -2.28 -37.05
CA THR A 34 -21.00 -1.60 -38.22
C THR A 34 -21.62 -0.21 -38.45
N GLY A 35 -22.73 0.14 -37.79
CA GLY A 35 -23.26 1.50 -37.79
C GLY A 35 -22.42 2.44 -36.94
N ALA A 36 -21.87 1.94 -35.83
CA ALA A 36 -21.00 2.71 -34.96
C ALA A 36 -19.61 2.92 -35.57
N ARG A 37 -19.13 4.17 -35.59
CA ARG A 37 -17.75 4.47 -35.99
C ARG A 37 -16.74 3.97 -34.97
N THR A 38 -16.94 4.33 -33.70
CA THR A 38 -16.04 4.02 -32.58
C THR A 38 -16.63 2.95 -31.69
N SER A 39 -15.76 2.08 -31.16
CA SER A 39 -16.14 1.09 -30.15
C SER A 39 -16.47 1.77 -28.81
N ALA A 40 -17.35 1.15 -28.03
CA ALA A 40 -17.77 1.65 -26.72
C ALA A 40 -17.70 0.52 -25.69
N LEU A 41 -17.18 0.83 -24.50
CA LEU A 41 -17.06 -0.10 -23.39
C LEU A 41 -17.80 0.45 -22.17
N HIS A 42 -18.59 -0.42 -21.53
CA HIS A 42 -19.22 -0.12 -20.26
C HIS A 42 -18.17 0.24 -19.23
N ALA A 43 -18.34 1.39 -18.61
CA ALA A 43 -17.56 1.85 -17.48
C ALA A 43 -18.42 2.73 -16.58
N PHE A 44 -18.22 2.63 -15.27
CA PHE A 44 -18.79 3.51 -14.25
C PHE A 44 -17.69 3.98 -13.30
N ASP A 45 -17.98 4.95 -12.43
CA ASP A 45 -16.99 5.61 -11.57
C ASP A 45 -15.75 6.09 -12.36
N ILE A 46 -16.00 6.70 -13.53
CA ILE A 46 -14.95 7.14 -14.45
C ILE A 46 -14.32 8.42 -13.88
N GLU A 47 -13.06 8.33 -13.47
CA GLU A 47 -12.34 9.45 -12.86
C GLU A 47 -10.94 9.63 -13.49
N PRO A 48 -10.63 10.83 -14.03
CA PRO A 48 -9.29 11.13 -14.48
C PRO A 48 -8.32 11.32 -13.31
N PHE A 49 -7.06 10.97 -13.51
CA PHE A 49 -5.99 11.24 -12.57
C PHE A 49 -4.62 11.22 -13.25
N GLY A 50 -3.57 11.61 -12.52
CA GLY A 50 -2.23 11.74 -13.05
C GLY A 50 -1.95 13.12 -13.66
N PRO A 51 -0.71 13.35 -14.09
CA PRO A 51 -0.27 14.65 -14.59
C PRO A 51 -0.86 14.94 -15.98
N ILE A 52 -0.98 16.23 -16.32
CA ILE A 52 -1.57 16.71 -17.58
C ILE A 52 -0.88 16.11 -18.83
N ASN A 53 0.43 15.86 -18.75
CA ASN A 53 1.23 15.30 -19.84
C ASN A 53 1.13 13.76 -19.97
N ALA A 54 0.59 13.07 -18.97
CA ALA A 54 0.36 11.63 -18.99
C ALA A 54 -0.96 11.30 -18.28
N PRO A 55 -2.10 11.79 -18.82
CA PRO A 55 -3.39 11.65 -18.18
C PRO A 55 -3.80 10.18 -18.16
N LYS A 56 -4.32 9.75 -17.02
CA LYS A 56 -4.85 8.40 -16.79
C LYS A 56 -6.31 8.52 -16.42
N VAL A 57 -7.04 7.43 -16.60
CA VAL A 57 -8.44 7.30 -16.19
C VAL A 57 -8.58 6.00 -15.43
N ARG A 58 -9.24 6.06 -14.27
CA ARG A 58 -9.71 4.88 -13.55
C ARG A 58 -11.21 4.75 -13.74
N PHE A 59 -11.68 3.52 -13.74
CA PHE A 59 -13.08 3.20 -13.92
C PHE A 59 -13.33 1.79 -13.42
N ALA A 60 -14.58 1.42 -13.25
CA ALA A 60 -14.98 0.08 -12.89
C ALA A 60 -15.94 -0.48 -13.95
N ILE A 61 -15.95 -1.81 -14.08
CA ILE A 61 -16.76 -2.52 -15.06
C ILE A 61 -17.57 -3.61 -14.35
N HIS A 62 -18.86 -3.67 -14.64
CA HIS A 62 -19.71 -4.82 -14.40
C HIS A 62 -19.74 -5.71 -15.66
N PRO A 63 -18.90 -6.76 -15.75
CA PRO A 63 -18.73 -7.51 -17.00
C PRO A 63 -19.96 -8.36 -17.35
N ILE A 64 -20.78 -8.70 -16.35
CA ILE A 64 -21.96 -9.56 -16.52
C ILE A 64 -23.21 -8.66 -16.54
N PRO A 65 -23.99 -8.64 -17.63
CA PRO A 65 -25.28 -7.93 -17.68
C PRO A 65 -26.19 -8.36 -16.52
N GLY A 66 -26.85 -7.39 -15.88
CA GLY A 66 -27.76 -7.65 -14.74
C GLY A 66 -27.08 -7.97 -13.40
N ARG A 67 -25.74 -7.97 -13.33
CA ARG A 67 -24.99 -8.24 -12.09
C ARG A 67 -24.01 -7.13 -11.74
N ASN A 68 -24.20 -6.55 -10.57
CA ASN A 68 -23.36 -5.46 -10.04
C ASN A 68 -22.45 -5.92 -8.89
N ASP A 69 -22.54 -7.20 -8.50
CA ASP A 69 -21.70 -7.81 -7.47
C ASP A 69 -20.33 -8.27 -8.00
N VAL A 70 -20.18 -8.36 -9.33
CA VAL A 70 -18.90 -8.56 -10.00
C VAL A 70 -18.41 -7.21 -10.52
N THR A 71 -17.37 -6.69 -9.87
CA THR A 71 -16.77 -5.41 -10.22
C THR A 71 -15.30 -5.59 -10.54
N ILE A 72 -14.92 -5.19 -11.75
CA ILE A 72 -13.54 -5.20 -12.22
C ILE A 72 -13.05 -3.75 -12.27
N PRO A 73 -12.24 -3.28 -11.29
CA PRO A 73 -11.62 -1.97 -11.35
C PRO A 73 -10.47 -1.99 -12.35
N CYS A 74 -10.49 -1.01 -13.24
CA CYS A 74 -9.55 -0.85 -14.34
C CYS A 74 -8.90 0.53 -14.27
N SER A 75 -7.72 0.65 -14.86
CA SER A 75 -7.15 1.95 -15.19
C SER A 75 -6.34 1.86 -16.47
N ALA A 76 -6.31 2.96 -17.21
CA ALA A 76 -5.61 3.07 -18.48
C ALA A 76 -5.15 4.50 -18.72
N ARG A 77 -4.19 4.67 -19.64
CA ARG A 77 -3.85 5.99 -20.17
C ARG A 77 -5.03 6.52 -20.98
N ALA A 78 -5.46 7.75 -20.69
CA ALA A 78 -6.40 8.46 -21.54
C ALA A 78 -5.63 9.01 -22.74
N ILE A 79 -5.94 8.54 -23.95
CA ILE A 79 -5.25 8.99 -25.17
C ILE A 79 -5.96 10.14 -25.87
N ASP A 80 -7.26 10.30 -25.60
CA ASP A 80 -8.11 11.31 -26.23
C ASP A 80 -9.40 11.52 -25.41
N ARG A 81 -10.13 12.60 -25.68
CA ARG A 81 -11.51 12.83 -25.26
C ARG A 81 -12.33 13.17 -26.50
N ARG A 82 -13.28 12.29 -26.85
CA ARG A 82 -14.09 12.43 -28.05
C ARG A 82 -15.52 12.79 -27.71
N GLU A 83 -16.06 13.73 -28.47
CA GLU A 83 -17.50 13.96 -28.53
C GLU A 83 -18.15 12.79 -29.28
N VAL A 84 -19.15 12.18 -28.64
CA VAL A 84 -19.89 11.04 -29.18
C VAL A 84 -21.38 11.34 -29.08
N ILE A 85 -22.08 11.22 -30.20
CA ILE A 85 -23.53 11.32 -30.28
C ILE A 85 -24.12 9.93 -30.06
N SER A 86 -24.92 9.74 -29.01
CA SER A 86 -25.64 8.48 -28.82
C SER A 86 -26.81 8.34 -29.77
N SER A 87 -27.34 7.12 -29.90
CA SER A 87 -28.46 6.82 -30.78
C SER A 87 -29.76 7.58 -30.44
N ASN A 88 -29.84 8.18 -29.24
CA ASN A 88 -30.92 9.06 -28.79
C ASN A 88 -30.66 10.56 -29.11
N GLY A 89 -29.56 10.91 -29.78
CA GLY A 89 -29.22 12.27 -30.18
C GLY A 89 -28.50 13.11 -29.11
N GLU A 90 -28.24 12.56 -27.92
CA GLU A 90 -27.50 13.27 -26.87
C GLU A 90 -26.00 13.28 -27.16
N MET A 91 -25.36 14.41 -26.86
CA MET A 91 -23.91 14.59 -27.00
C MET A 91 -23.21 14.35 -25.66
N ASP A 92 -22.16 13.55 -25.67
CA ASP A 92 -21.39 13.19 -24.49
C ASP A 92 -19.88 13.15 -24.80
N TYR A 93 -19.06 13.69 -23.89
CA TYR A 93 -17.59 13.67 -24.01
C TYR A 93 -17.02 12.46 -23.29
N ARG A 94 -16.47 11.52 -24.06
CA ARG A 94 -16.00 10.23 -23.55
C ARG A 94 -14.49 10.13 -23.60
N TYR A 95 -13.91 9.62 -22.52
CA TYR A 95 -12.51 9.23 -22.50
C TYR A 95 -12.26 8.08 -23.48
N VAL A 96 -11.19 8.20 -24.25
CA VAL A 96 -10.73 7.15 -25.14
C VAL A 96 -9.49 6.50 -24.53
N ILE A 97 -9.53 5.16 -24.48
CA ILE A 97 -8.39 4.35 -24.07
C ILE A 97 -8.00 3.40 -25.20
N ARG A 98 -6.73 2.99 -25.24
CA ARG A 98 -6.25 1.92 -26.11
C ARG A 98 -6.13 0.64 -25.30
N THR A 99 -6.69 -0.45 -25.82
CA THR A 99 -6.62 -1.78 -25.20
C THR A 99 -6.47 -2.86 -26.27
N GLU A 100 -5.97 -4.04 -25.91
CA GLU A 100 -5.93 -5.19 -26.80
C GLU A 100 -7.29 -5.88 -26.79
N LEU A 101 -7.93 -5.99 -27.96
CA LEU A 101 -9.13 -6.79 -28.17
C LEU A 101 -8.71 -8.19 -28.61
N GLN A 102 -9.23 -9.21 -27.92
CA GLN A 102 -9.09 -10.60 -28.31
C GLN A 102 -10.46 -11.18 -28.68
N ILE A 103 -10.54 -11.77 -29.87
CA ILE A 103 -11.69 -12.58 -30.32
C ILE A 103 -11.13 -13.88 -30.92
N GLY A 104 -11.51 -15.03 -30.35
CA GLY A 104 -10.87 -16.30 -30.66
C GLY A 104 -9.35 -16.24 -30.42
N GLU A 105 -8.57 -16.60 -31.45
CA GLU A 105 -7.10 -16.55 -31.42
C GLU A 105 -6.51 -15.19 -31.83
N ARG A 106 -7.33 -14.31 -32.43
CA ARG A 106 -6.85 -13.03 -32.97
C ARG A 106 -6.79 -11.97 -31.87
N ARG A 107 -5.69 -11.21 -31.84
CA ARG A 107 -5.45 -10.08 -30.93
C ARG A 107 -4.98 -8.85 -31.68
N TRP A 108 -5.55 -7.69 -31.38
CA TRP A 108 -5.11 -6.43 -31.97
C TRP A 108 -5.48 -5.23 -31.09
N PRO A 109 -4.74 -4.12 -31.15
CA PRO A 109 -5.07 -2.92 -30.41
C PRO A 109 -6.33 -2.24 -30.99
N VAL A 110 -7.21 -1.79 -30.10
CA VAL A 110 -8.40 -1.02 -30.44
C VAL A 110 -8.51 0.21 -29.56
N GLU A 111 -9.16 1.24 -30.07
CA GLU A 111 -9.58 2.40 -29.29
C GLU A 111 -11.04 2.22 -28.86
N VAL A 112 -11.29 2.37 -27.56
CA VAL A 112 -12.63 2.27 -27.00
C VAL A 112 -12.97 3.52 -26.20
N THR A 113 -14.21 3.98 -26.35
CA THR A 113 -14.78 5.04 -25.52
C THR A 113 -15.36 4.46 -24.24
N LEU A 114 -15.11 5.10 -23.11
CA LEU A 114 -15.68 4.71 -21.81
C LEU A 114 -17.01 5.41 -21.59
N THR A 115 -18.07 4.66 -21.29
CA THR A 115 -19.42 5.20 -21.06
C THR A 115 -20.26 4.26 -20.21
N ASP A 116 -21.23 4.79 -19.47
CA ASP A 116 -22.13 3.95 -18.69
C ASP A 116 -23.15 3.25 -19.61
N ARG A 117 -23.05 1.92 -19.66
CA ARG A 117 -23.95 1.03 -20.38
C ARG A 117 -24.62 0.04 -19.43
N GLY A 118 -24.75 0.40 -18.16
CA GLY A 118 -25.28 -0.44 -17.07
C GLY A 118 -26.68 -0.99 -17.33
N SER A 119 -27.51 -0.23 -18.05
CA SER A 119 -28.87 -0.62 -18.49
C SER A 119 -28.91 -1.41 -19.81
N MET A 120 -27.81 -1.47 -20.54
CA MET A 120 -27.75 -2.09 -21.87
C MET A 120 -27.45 -3.58 -21.78
N ALA A 121 -28.04 -4.37 -22.69
CA ALA A 121 -27.79 -5.81 -22.78
C ALA A 121 -26.33 -6.17 -23.06
N TYR A 122 -25.61 -5.32 -23.81
CA TYR A 122 -24.21 -5.51 -24.18
C TYR A 122 -23.31 -4.48 -23.52
N ARG A 123 -22.30 -4.99 -22.79
CA ARG A 123 -21.28 -4.18 -22.11
C ARG A 123 -20.22 -3.64 -23.06
N MET A 124 -20.16 -4.11 -24.31
CA MET A 124 -19.26 -3.57 -25.33
C MET A 124 -19.92 -3.54 -26.70
N LEU A 125 -19.62 -2.48 -27.45
CA LEU A 125 -19.87 -2.38 -28.89
C LEU A 125 -18.54 -2.38 -29.63
N ILE A 126 -18.45 -3.15 -30.69
CA ILE A 126 -17.32 -3.15 -31.62
C ILE A 126 -17.72 -2.33 -32.84
N GLY A 127 -17.21 -1.10 -32.93
CA GLY A 127 -17.44 -0.21 -34.05
C GLY A 127 -16.53 -0.53 -35.24
N ARG A 128 -16.84 0.04 -36.41
CA ARG A 128 -16.09 -0.22 -37.67
C ARG A 128 -14.60 0.05 -37.58
N GLN A 129 -14.15 1.07 -36.83
CA GLN A 129 -12.72 1.37 -36.69
C GLN A 129 -11.93 0.26 -35.99
N ALA A 130 -12.59 -0.61 -35.23
CA ALA A 130 -11.95 -1.76 -34.60
C ALA A 130 -11.91 -2.99 -35.52
N LEU A 131 -12.58 -2.97 -36.68
CA LEU A 131 -12.62 -4.09 -37.63
C LEU A 131 -11.57 -3.85 -38.74
N GLY A 132 -10.75 -4.85 -39.02
CA GLY A 132 -9.80 -4.82 -40.13
C GLY A 132 -10.50 -5.04 -41.48
N GLU A 133 -9.81 -4.71 -42.57
CA GLU A 133 -10.32 -4.93 -43.94
C GLU A 133 -10.56 -6.42 -44.25
N ASP A 134 -9.88 -7.31 -43.54
CA ASP A 134 -10.00 -8.77 -43.65
C ASP A 134 -11.16 -9.36 -42.82
N VAL A 135 -11.99 -8.51 -42.19
CA VAL A 135 -13.10 -8.95 -41.34
C VAL A 135 -14.43 -8.95 -42.11
N THR A 136 -15.16 -10.06 -42.04
CA THR A 136 -16.53 -10.16 -42.58
C THR A 136 -17.52 -10.44 -41.45
N VAL A 137 -18.56 -9.59 -41.34
CA VAL A 137 -19.60 -9.72 -40.32
C VAL A 137 -20.81 -10.43 -40.90
N ARG A 138 -21.24 -11.52 -40.26
CA ARG A 138 -22.43 -12.30 -40.60
C ARG A 138 -23.61 -11.87 -39.72
N PRO A 139 -24.56 -11.09 -40.24
CA PRO A 139 -25.60 -10.46 -39.42
C PRO A 139 -26.63 -11.45 -38.85
N GLN A 140 -26.70 -12.68 -39.36
CA GLN A 140 -27.63 -13.72 -38.91
C GLN A 140 -26.99 -14.74 -37.96
N GLU A 141 -25.68 -14.68 -37.75
CA GLU A 141 -24.94 -15.62 -36.91
C GLU A 141 -24.45 -14.92 -35.62
N SER A 142 -24.45 -15.66 -34.52
CA SER A 142 -23.86 -15.25 -33.24
C SER A 142 -22.76 -16.23 -32.87
N PHE A 143 -21.69 -15.75 -32.25
CA PHE A 143 -20.58 -16.56 -31.73
C PHE A 143 -19.92 -17.43 -32.81
N VAL A 144 -19.51 -16.80 -33.91
CA VAL A 144 -18.76 -17.49 -34.97
C VAL A 144 -17.37 -17.89 -34.45
N GLN A 145 -16.85 -17.16 -33.46
CA GLN A 145 -15.59 -17.45 -32.78
C GLN A 145 -15.79 -18.30 -31.52
N PRO A 146 -14.73 -18.95 -30.99
CA PRO A 146 -14.81 -19.79 -29.80
C PRO A 146 -15.52 -19.15 -28.60
N LEU A 147 -16.39 -19.92 -27.95
CA LEU A 147 -17.16 -19.47 -26.81
C LEU A 147 -16.27 -19.24 -25.58
N LEU A 148 -16.53 -18.13 -24.90
CA LEU A 148 -16.05 -17.88 -23.54
C LEU A 148 -17.21 -18.06 -22.55
N GLY A 149 -16.93 -17.91 -21.26
CA GLY A 149 -17.96 -18.05 -20.23
C GLY A 149 -17.70 -17.19 -19.00
N TYR A 150 -18.76 -16.69 -18.39
CA TYR A 150 -18.68 -15.82 -17.20
C TYR A 150 -18.17 -16.53 -15.94
N GLU A 151 -18.14 -17.87 -15.92
CA GLU A 151 -17.61 -18.67 -14.80
C GLU A 151 -16.16 -18.30 -14.44
N VAL A 152 -15.40 -17.79 -15.40
CA VAL A 152 -14.03 -17.30 -15.16
C VAL A 152 -13.99 -16.26 -14.04
N TYR A 153 -14.99 -15.39 -13.93
CA TYR A 153 -15.10 -14.35 -12.90
C TYR A 153 -15.28 -14.88 -11.48
N HIS A 154 -15.66 -16.15 -11.34
CA HIS A 154 -15.84 -16.85 -10.06
C HIS A 154 -14.73 -17.83 -9.74
N SER A 155 -13.73 -17.95 -10.60
CA SER A 155 -12.63 -18.89 -10.46
C SER A 155 -11.38 -18.24 -9.84
N ALA A 156 -10.45 -19.08 -9.36
CA ALA A 156 -9.14 -18.61 -8.92
C ALA A 156 -8.34 -17.93 -10.04
N ALA A 157 -8.68 -18.17 -11.32
CA ALA A 157 -8.02 -17.57 -12.47
C ALA A 157 -8.16 -16.04 -12.51
N MET A 158 -9.16 -15.45 -11.84
CA MET A 158 -9.23 -13.98 -11.72
C MET A 158 -8.05 -13.37 -10.96
N LYS A 159 -7.46 -14.11 -10.01
CA LYS A 159 -6.29 -13.63 -9.25
C LYS A 159 -5.07 -13.41 -10.14
N THR A 160 -4.99 -14.18 -11.23
CA THR A 160 -3.91 -14.12 -12.24
C THR A 160 -4.32 -13.33 -13.48
N ALA A 161 -5.61 -13.22 -13.80
CA ALA A 161 -6.12 -12.50 -14.97
C ALA A 161 -6.21 -10.97 -14.78
N ALA A 162 -6.28 -10.48 -13.53
CA ALA A 162 -6.29 -9.04 -13.28
C ALA A 162 -4.89 -8.43 -13.57
N PRO A 163 -4.76 -7.55 -14.58
CA PRO A 163 -3.48 -6.95 -14.95
C PRO A 163 -3.02 -5.97 -13.86
N PRO A 164 -1.72 -5.63 -13.85
CA PRO A 164 -1.22 -4.52 -13.04
C PRO A 164 -1.97 -3.25 -13.45
N ARG A 165 -2.78 -2.71 -12.53
CA ARG A 165 -3.49 -1.44 -12.75
C ARG A 165 -2.63 -0.29 -12.24
N THR A 166 -2.71 0.85 -12.92
CA THR A 166 -2.20 2.11 -12.34
C THR A 166 -3.00 2.42 -11.08
N LEU A 167 -2.29 2.65 -9.98
CA LEU A 167 -2.84 3.10 -8.71
C LEU A 167 -2.62 4.60 -8.54
N ARG A 168 -3.53 5.26 -7.81
CA ARG A 168 -3.32 6.61 -7.26
C ARG A 168 -2.93 6.48 -5.79
N ILE A 169 -1.72 6.91 -5.44
CA ILE A 169 -1.13 6.65 -4.12
C ILE A 169 -0.72 7.98 -3.48
N ALA A 170 -1.15 8.19 -2.24
CA ALA A 170 -0.71 9.34 -1.45
C ALA A 170 0.46 8.94 -0.54
N VAL A 171 1.49 9.77 -0.48
CA VAL A 171 2.56 9.68 0.52
C VAL A 171 2.40 10.86 1.48
N LEU A 172 1.96 10.61 2.72
CA LEU A 172 1.81 11.65 3.72
C LEU A 172 3.18 11.96 4.34
N SER A 173 3.81 13.04 3.91
CA SER A 173 5.16 13.41 4.34
C SER A 173 5.35 14.93 4.33
N ARG A 174 5.97 15.46 5.38
CA ARG A 174 6.44 16.86 5.43
C ARG A 174 7.78 17.05 4.71
N GLU A 175 8.49 15.94 4.47
CA GLU A 175 9.84 15.94 3.90
C GLU A 175 9.82 15.28 2.52
N GLY A 176 9.28 15.99 1.54
CA GLY A 176 9.21 15.52 0.14
C GLY A 176 10.59 15.19 -0.46
N GLY A 177 11.62 15.95 -0.05
CA GLY A 177 13.00 15.76 -0.51
C GLY A 177 13.78 14.64 0.19
N ALA A 178 13.26 14.05 1.28
CA ALA A 178 13.97 12.99 1.98
C ALA A 178 14.18 11.76 1.08
N TYR A 179 15.31 11.05 1.25
CA TYR A 179 15.66 9.88 0.44
C TYR A 179 14.51 8.87 0.34
N SER A 180 13.90 8.51 1.49
CA SER A 180 12.84 7.50 1.53
C SER A 180 11.59 7.97 0.77
N THR A 181 11.21 9.25 0.89
CA THR A 181 10.06 9.81 0.15
C THR A 181 10.31 9.83 -1.35
N ARG A 182 11.51 10.27 -1.79
CA ARG A 182 11.90 10.26 -3.20
C ARG A 182 11.91 8.85 -3.77
N ARG A 183 12.48 7.87 -3.04
CA ARG A 183 12.46 6.45 -3.46
C ARG A 183 11.04 5.92 -3.64
N LEU A 184 10.10 6.28 -2.75
CA LEU A 184 8.69 5.92 -2.92
C LEU A 184 8.10 6.51 -4.21
N VAL A 185 8.36 7.78 -4.50
CA VAL A 185 7.85 8.43 -5.72
C VAL A 185 8.47 7.77 -6.96
N THR A 186 9.79 7.72 -7.06
CA THR A 186 10.51 7.17 -8.22
C THR A 186 10.10 5.72 -8.51
N GLU A 187 10.06 4.86 -7.48
CA GLU A 187 9.69 3.46 -7.66
C GLU A 187 8.21 3.31 -8.07
N GLY A 188 7.30 4.08 -7.45
CA GLY A 188 5.87 4.01 -7.80
C GLY A 188 5.59 4.49 -9.22
N GLU A 189 6.24 5.58 -9.65
CA GLU A 189 6.12 6.10 -11.01
C GLU A 189 6.76 5.15 -12.03
N ALA A 190 7.91 4.54 -11.73
CA ALA A 190 8.55 3.53 -12.59
C ALA A 190 7.66 2.28 -12.77
N ARG A 191 6.84 1.94 -11.77
CA ARG A 191 5.81 0.89 -11.84
C ARG A 191 4.50 1.35 -12.50
N GLY A 192 4.49 2.57 -13.02
CA GLY A 192 3.38 3.15 -13.75
C GLY A 192 2.25 3.66 -12.87
N HIS A 193 2.44 3.85 -11.56
CA HIS A 193 1.44 4.47 -10.68
C HIS A 193 1.46 6.00 -10.78
N VAL A 194 0.54 6.66 -10.07
CA VAL A 194 0.55 8.10 -9.82
C VAL A 194 0.77 8.27 -8.33
N VAL A 195 1.88 8.91 -7.96
CA VAL A 195 2.28 9.09 -6.56
C VAL A 195 2.27 10.57 -6.22
N GLU A 196 1.46 10.96 -5.24
CA GLU A 196 1.34 12.34 -4.79
C GLU A 196 1.87 12.46 -3.36
N VAL A 197 2.86 13.34 -3.16
CA VAL A 197 3.37 13.65 -1.82
C VAL A 197 2.54 14.78 -1.23
N LEU A 198 1.88 14.51 -0.10
CA LEU A 198 1.04 15.48 0.58
C LEU A 198 1.65 15.84 1.93
N ASP A 199 1.83 17.14 2.17
CA ASP A 199 2.23 17.60 3.50
C ASP A 199 1.10 17.33 4.49
N THR A 200 1.38 16.48 5.46
CA THR A 200 0.39 16.05 6.45
C THR A 200 -0.23 17.23 7.23
N THR A 201 0.52 18.31 7.44
CA THR A 201 0.08 19.49 8.21
C THR A 201 -0.77 20.46 7.40
N ARG A 202 -0.73 20.37 6.07
CA ARG A 202 -1.58 21.13 5.16
C ARG A 202 -2.92 20.45 4.87
N CYS A 203 -3.03 19.17 5.23
CA CYS A 203 -4.30 18.46 5.19
C CYS A 203 -5.23 18.99 6.29
N TYR A 204 -6.51 19.15 6.00
CA TYR A 204 -7.55 19.46 7.01
C TYR A 204 -8.82 18.66 6.71
N LEU A 205 -9.70 18.50 7.70
CA LEU A 205 -10.82 17.57 7.63
C LEU A 205 -12.16 18.30 7.59
N ALA A 206 -13.02 17.90 6.67
CA ALA A 206 -14.46 18.11 6.82
C ALA A 206 -15.03 16.87 7.52
N ILE A 207 -15.52 17.01 8.74
CA ILE A 207 -16.14 15.92 9.52
C ILE A 207 -17.64 16.21 9.62
N ASN A 208 -18.43 15.44 8.88
CA ASN A 208 -19.88 15.50 8.91
C ASN A 208 -20.46 14.11 8.59
N ALA A 209 -21.75 13.92 8.86
CA ALA A 209 -22.40 12.62 8.70
C ALA A 209 -22.62 12.20 7.24
N ALA A 210 -22.64 13.15 6.30
CA ALA A 210 -22.99 12.89 4.91
C ALA A 210 -21.75 12.61 4.05
N GLU A 211 -20.81 13.55 4.03
CA GLU A 211 -19.62 13.52 3.19
C GLU A 211 -18.38 13.98 3.98
N PRO A 212 -17.84 13.12 4.86
CA PRO A 212 -16.59 13.41 5.51
C PRO A 212 -15.43 13.27 4.51
N ALA A 213 -14.50 14.22 4.51
CA ALA A 213 -13.45 14.30 3.50
C ALA A 213 -12.16 14.91 4.03
N VAL A 214 -11.04 14.54 3.41
CA VAL A 214 -9.76 15.22 3.59
C VAL A 214 -9.65 16.31 2.53
N TRP A 215 -9.19 17.49 2.93
CA TRP A 215 -8.92 18.63 2.08
C TRP A 215 -7.45 18.99 2.13
N TYR A 216 -6.96 19.61 1.07
CA TYR A 216 -5.60 20.09 0.93
C TYR A 216 -5.61 21.37 0.08
N ASP A 217 -5.06 22.46 0.62
CA ASP A 217 -4.96 23.77 -0.06
C ASP A 217 -6.25 24.26 -0.74
N GLY A 218 -7.39 24.22 -0.04
CA GLY A 218 -8.66 24.70 -0.57
C GLY A 218 -9.42 23.69 -1.42
N GLN A 219 -8.87 22.50 -1.68
CA GLN A 219 -9.50 21.48 -2.52
C GLN A 219 -9.75 20.18 -1.76
N ARG A 220 -10.90 19.55 -2.03
CA ARG A 220 -11.19 18.20 -1.55
C ARG A 220 -10.19 17.25 -2.20
N LEU A 221 -9.49 16.47 -1.38
CA LEU A 221 -8.61 15.44 -1.90
C LEU A 221 -9.42 14.36 -2.62
N PRO A 222 -8.92 13.88 -3.76
CA PRO A 222 -9.55 12.82 -4.51
C PRO A 222 -9.39 11.48 -3.78
N ARG A 223 -10.08 10.46 -4.27
CA ARG A 223 -9.93 9.11 -3.71
C ARG A 223 -8.57 8.53 -4.05
N TYR A 224 -7.87 7.98 -3.06
CA TYR A 224 -6.63 7.24 -3.24
C TYR A 224 -6.88 5.73 -3.18
N ASP A 225 -6.08 4.95 -3.90
CA ASP A 225 -6.07 3.50 -3.78
C ASP A 225 -5.30 3.05 -2.55
N ALA A 226 -4.20 3.77 -2.25
CA ALA A 226 -3.39 3.53 -1.07
C ALA A 226 -2.81 4.82 -0.48
N VAL A 227 -2.56 4.80 0.83
CA VAL A 227 -1.84 5.85 1.55
C VAL A 227 -0.61 5.24 2.24
N VAL A 228 0.56 5.81 1.99
CA VAL A 228 1.82 5.47 2.65
C VAL A 228 2.15 6.58 3.66
N PRO A 229 1.87 6.39 4.96
CA PRO A 229 2.18 7.39 5.96
C PRO A 229 3.68 7.45 6.25
N ARG A 230 4.29 8.62 6.08
CA ARG A 230 5.65 8.98 6.49
C ARG A 230 5.61 10.07 7.56
N ILE A 231 4.78 9.83 8.58
CA ILE A 231 4.45 10.81 9.62
C ILE A 231 5.62 10.97 10.60
N GLY A 232 6.13 12.20 10.67
CA GLY A 232 7.18 12.59 11.60
C GLY A 232 6.69 12.66 13.05
N VAL A 233 7.60 12.48 14.02
CA VAL A 233 7.28 12.41 15.45
C VAL A 233 6.52 13.65 15.94
N SER A 234 6.92 14.84 15.47
CA SER A 234 6.35 16.13 15.88
C SER A 234 4.88 16.35 15.51
N VAL A 235 4.34 15.54 14.59
CA VAL A 235 2.96 15.69 14.08
C VAL A 235 2.17 14.39 14.18
N THR A 236 2.60 13.46 15.06
CA THR A 236 2.03 12.11 15.16
C THR A 236 0.51 12.14 15.42
N ALA A 237 0.05 12.93 16.40
CA ALA A 237 -1.37 12.99 16.76
C ALA A 237 -2.23 13.53 15.60
N TYR A 238 -1.79 14.63 14.98
CA TYR A 238 -2.50 15.23 13.84
C TYR A 238 -2.48 14.31 12.62
N GLY A 239 -1.30 13.77 12.28
CA GLY A 239 -1.15 12.85 11.15
C GLY A 239 -1.96 11.57 11.32
N ALA A 240 -2.06 11.03 12.53
CA ALA A 240 -2.93 9.89 12.82
C ALA A 240 -4.42 10.25 12.64
N ALA A 241 -4.84 11.48 12.99
CA ALA A 241 -6.20 11.94 12.74
C ALA A 241 -6.52 12.05 11.24
N ILE A 242 -5.62 12.63 10.44
CA ILE A 242 -5.75 12.67 8.97
C ILE A 242 -5.82 11.26 8.38
N LEU A 243 -4.93 10.37 8.82
CA LEU A 243 -4.87 9.00 8.33
C LEU A 243 -6.15 8.22 8.65
N ARG A 244 -6.71 8.41 9.85
CA ARG A 244 -7.98 7.80 10.27
C ARG A 244 -9.17 8.21 9.40
N GLN A 245 -9.12 9.41 8.80
CA GLN A 245 -10.14 9.80 7.81
C GLN A 245 -10.01 8.98 6.51
N PHE A 246 -8.79 8.72 6.03
CA PHE A 246 -8.58 7.83 4.88
C PHE A 246 -9.01 6.40 5.16
N GLU A 247 -8.74 5.89 6.37
CA GLU A 247 -9.21 4.58 6.84
C GLU A 247 -10.74 4.49 6.83
N SER A 248 -11.41 5.53 7.35
CA SER A 248 -12.88 5.60 7.41
C SER A 248 -13.52 5.66 6.02
N ALA A 249 -12.81 6.24 5.05
CA ALA A 249 -13.19 6.25 3.64
C ALA A 249 -12.90 4.92 2.90
N GLY A 250 -12.38 3.89 3.60
CA GLY A 250 -12.08 2.58 3.02
C GLY A 250 -10.80 2.54 2.18
N THR A 251 -9.94 3.56 2.26
CA THR A 251 -8.65 3.59 1.56
C THR A 251 -7.68 2.61 2.23
N PHE A 252 -6.90 1.85 1.45
CA PHE A 252 -5.85 1.01 2.03
C PHE A 252 -4.72 1.88 2.59
N VAL A 253 -4.46 1.79 3.88
CA VAL A 253 -3.33 2.48 4.53
C VAL A 253 -2.25 1.47 4.88
N VAL A 254 -0.99 1.75 4.51
CA VAL A 254 0.11 0.79 4.73
C VAL A 254 0.35 0.56 6.21
N ASN A 255 0.35 1.63 7.00
CA ASN A 255 0.35 1.53 8.45
C ASN A 255 -0.90 2.20 8.98
N PRO A 256 -1.73 1.51 9.76
CA PRO A 256 -2.93 2.11 10.33
C PRO A 256 -2.58 3.12 11.43
N SER A 257 -3.48 4.08 11.64
CA SER A 257 -3.34 5.19 12.57
C SER A 257 -3.09 4.72 14.00
N ASP A 258 -3.77 3.66 14.43
CA ASP A 258 -3.61 3.04 15.75
C ASP A 258 -2.26 2.36 15.94
N GLY A 259 -1.74 1.66 14.93
CA GLY A 259 -0.40 1.07 14.92
C GLY A 259 0.69 2.13 15.01
N ILE A 260 0.52 3.26 14.30
CA ILE A 260 1.45 4.39 14.37
C ILE A 260 1.44 4.98 15.79
N LEU A 261 0.27 5.29 16.36
CA LEU A 261 0.16 5.84 17.70
C LEU A 261 0.79 4.91 18.75
N ALA A 262 0.45 3.62 18.69
CA ALA A 262 0.95 2.60 19.63
C ALA A 262 2.47 2.40 19.54
N SER A 263 3.04 2.45 18.34
CA SER A 263 4.50 2.32 18.14
C SER A 263 5.30 3.55 18.57
N ARG A 264 4.68 4.73 18.60
CA ARG A 264 5.34 6.02 18.92
C ARG A 264 5.37 6.27 20.42
N ASP A 265 4.35 5.85 21.13
CA ASP A 265 4.30 5.91 22.59
C ASP A 265 5.13 4.76 23.17
N LYS A 266 6.24 5.08 23.84
CA LYS A 266 7.14 4.07 24.40
C LYS A 266 6.45 3.21 25.46
N LEU A 267 5.59 3.80 26.32
CA LEU A 267 4.86 3.05 27.34
C LEU A 267 3.86 2.09 26.68
N MET A 268 3.02 2.62 25.79
CA MET A 268 2.04 1.80 25.07
C MET A 268 2.72 0.70 24.25
N ALA A 269 3.86 0.99 23.61
CA ALA A 269 4.61 0.02 22.84
C ALA A 269 5.07 -1.18 23.69
N HIS A 270 5.63 -0.93 24.87
CA HIS A 270 6.06 -2.01 25.77
C HIS A 270 4.85 -2.81 26.30
N GLN A 271 3.72 -2.16 26.58
CA GLN A 271 2.49 -2.85 26.98
C GLN A 271 1.93 -3.74 25.85
N VAL A 272 1.97 -3.28 24.60
CA VAL A 272 1.58 -4.07 23.42
C VAL A 272 2.50 -5.28 23.24
N LEU A 273 3.82 -5.08 23.32
CA LEU A 273 4.79 -6.17 23.24
C LEU A 273 4.57 -7.21 24.34
N ALA A 274 4.38 -6.77 25.60
CA ALA A 274 4.07 -7.65 26.73
C ALA A 274 2.79 -8.47 26.51
N ARG A 275 1.69 -7.81 26.10
CA ARG A 275 0.41 -8.46 25.83
C ARG A 275 0.52 -9.56 24.77
N HIS A 276 1.37 -9.36 23.77
CA HIS A 276 1.62 -10.35 22.70
C HIS A 276 2.80 -11.30 22.99
N ARG A 277 3.32 -11.28 24.23
CA ARG A 277 4.45 -12.10 24.70
C ARG A 277 5.68 -11.99 23.81
N VAL A 278 5.91 -10.82 23.23
CA VAL A 278 7.09 -10.56 22.39
C VAL A 278 8.27 -10.30 23.33
N PRO A 279 9.40 -11.02 23.19
CA PRO A 279 10.56 -10.80 24.04
C PRO A 279 11.06 -9.36 23.93
N MET A 280 11.29 -8.71 25.07
CA MET A 280 11.85 -7.37 25.20
C MET A 280 12.64 -7.29 26.51
N PRO A 281 13.56 -6.32 26.68
CA PRO A 281 14.26 -6.16 27.94
C PRO A 281 13.28 -5.91 29.10
N VAL A 282 13.58 -6.41 30.30
CA VAL A 282 12.74 -6.16 31.47
C VAL A 282 12.62 -4.65 31.67
N THR A 283 11.41 -4.16 31.84
CA THR A 283 11.10 -2.74 31.77
C THR A 283 10.09 -2.36 32.84
N ALA A 284 10.39 -1.33 33.62
CA ALA A 284 9.50 -0.71 34.57
C ALA A 284 9.26 0.76 34.20
N ILE A 285 8.06 1.27 34.45
CA ILE A 285 7.67 2.62 34.05
C ILE A 285 7.15 3.36 35.29
N ALA A 286 7.51 4.64 35.36
CA ALA A 286 7.30 5.45 36.54
C ALA A 286 7.14 6.93 36.15
N SER A 287 6.28 7.62 36.90
CA SER A 287 6.15 9.07 36.83
C SER A 287 6.81 9.72 38.06
N SER A 288 6.19 9.59 39.23
CA SER A 288 6.75 10.06 40.51
C SER A 288 6.62 8.99 41.61
N PRO A 289 7.27 7.81 41.47
CA PRO A 289 7.18 6.78 42.48
C PRO A 289 7.92 7.25 43.73
N LYS A 290 7.29 7.22 44.91
CA LYS A 290 8.02 7.49 46.17
C LYS A 290 9.06 6.40 46.47
N ASP A 291 8.88 5.22 45.88
CA ASP A 291 9.68 4.02 46.08
C ASP A 291 10.62 3.74 44.88
N THR A 292 11.74 4.48 44.82
CA THR A 292 12.78 4.28 43.78
C THR A 292 13.47 2.92 43.91
N GLY A 293 13.57 2.40 45.14
CA GLY A 293 14.28 1.15 45.41
C GLY A 293 13.56 -0.01 44.74
N ASN A 294 12.28 -0.17 45.04
CA ASN A 294 11.46 -1.22 44.44
C ASN A 294 11.37 -1.08 42.92
N LEU A 295 11.29 0.14 42.37
CA LEU A 295 11.28 0.33 40.92
C LEU A 295 12.53 -0.25 40.24
N ILE A 296 13.70 -0.07 40.85
CA ILE A 296 14.95 -0.66 40.37
C ILE A 296 14.89 -2.19 40.50
N ASP A 297 14.43 -2.69 41.64
CA ASP A 297 14.35 -4.12 41.92
C ASP A 297 13.40 -4.88 40.97
N LEU A 298 12.32 -4.24 40.49
CA LEU A 298 11.43 -4.79 39.46
C LEU A 298 12.13 -5.08 38.14
N VAL A 299 13.19 -4.32 37.81
CA VAL A 299 13.96 -4.49 36.58
C VAL A 299 15.14 -5.42 36.78
N GLY A 300 15.76 -5.36 37.96
CA GLY A 300 16.89 -6.18 38.35
C GLY A 300 18.05 -5.36 38.88
N GLN A 301 19.26 -5.94 38.82
CA GLN A 301 20.46 -5.28 39.32
C GLN A 301 21.07 -4.34 38.27
N ALA A 302 21.78 -3.32 38.74
CA ALA A 302 22.57 -2.45 37.89
C ALA A 302 23.60 -3.28 37.09
N PRO A 303 23.84 -2.92 35.81
CA PRO A 303 23.55 -1.65 35.19
C PRO A 303 22.18 -1.62 34.51
N LEU A 304 21.59 -0.44 34.47
CA LEU A 304 20.23 -0.21 33.97
C LEU A 304 20.22 1.00 33.05
N VAL A 305 19.27 1.04 32.14
CA VAL A 305 19.03 2.19 31.25
C VAL A 305 17.82 2.96 31.76
N VAL A 306 17.99 4.26 31.99
CA VAL A 306 16.88 5.17 32.33
C VAL A 306 16.56 6.04 31.12
N LYS A 307 15.32 6.01 30.65
CA LYS A 307 14.85 6.70 29.44
C LYS A 307 13.72 7.66 29.77
N LEU A 308 13.84 8.91 29.34
CA LEU A 308 12.71 9.86 29.34
C LEU A 308 11.70 9.48 28.25
N LEU A 309 10.41 9.48 28.59
CA LEU A 309 9.36 9.21 27.59
C LEU A 309 9.31 10.35 26.56
N GLU A 310 9.37 11.60 27.02
CA GLU A 310 9.40 12.84 26.22
C GLU A 310 10.80 13.20 25.71
N SER A 311 11.46 12.27 25.02
CA SER A 311 12.76 12.54 24.38
C SER A 311 12.82 12.02 22.95
N THR A 312 13.42 12.84 22.07
CA THR A 312 13.74 12.48 20.69
C THR A 312 15.25 12.25 20.52
N GLN A 313 15.63 11.36 19.59
CA GLN A 313 17.02 11.15 19.16
C GLN A 313 18.02 10.80 20.28
N GLY A 314 17.59 10.06 21.31
CA GLY A 314 18.48 9.57 22.38
C GLY A 314 18.93 10.63 23.40
N ARG A 315 18.48 11.89 23.28
CA ARG A 315 18.66 12.96 24.28
C ARG A 315 17.74 12.71 25.47
N GLY A 316 18.09 11.76 26.31
CA GLY A 316 17.25 11.32 27.43
C GLY A 316 17.38 9.83 27.77
N VAL A 317 18.37 9.14 27.19
CA VAL A 317 18.73 7.76 27.52
C VAL A 317 20.05 7.79 28.28
N VAL A 318 20.04 7.34 29.53
CA VAL A 318 21.20 7.34 30.43
C VAL A 318 21.49 5.91 30.88
N LEU A 319 22.75 5.49 30.74
CA LEU A 319 23.24 4.24 31.34
C LEU A 319 23.66 4.52 32.78
N ALA A 320 23.02 3.83 33.73
CA ALA A 320 23.37 3.87 35.14
C ALA A 320 24.12 2.59 35.52
N GLU A 321 25.44 2.69 35.67
CA GLU A 321 26.30 1.53 35.97
C GLU A 321 26.10 0.96 37.37
N THR A 322 25.65 1.80 38.31
CA THR A 322 25.44 1.42 39.71
C THR A 322 24.02 1.77 40.18
N ARG A 323 23.55 1.08 41.22
CA ARG A 323 22.25 1.37 41.85
C ARG A 323 22.16 2.82 42.33
N LYS A 324 23.24 3.37 42.90
CA LYS A 324 23.30 4.77 43.35
C LYS A 324 23.18 5.73 42.17
N ALA A 325 23.86 5.46 41.06
CA ALA A 325 23.72 6.27 39.85
C ALA A 325 22.28 6.26 39.31
N ALA A 326 21.64 5.08 39.28
CA ALA A 326 20.24 4.96 38.86
C ALA A 326 19.30 5.77 39.75
N GLN A 327 19.47 5.68 41.08
CA GLN A 327 18.70 6.47 42.04
C GLN A 327 18.87 7.98 41.83
N SER A 328 20.10 8.45 41.60
CA SER A 328 20.37 9.87 41.34
C SER A 328 19.69 10.35 40.07
N VAL A 329 19.77 9.59 38.97
CA VAL A 329 19.11 9.93 37.70
C VAL A 329 17.59 9.95 37.85
N ILE A 330 17.02 8.95 38.52
CA ILE A 330 15.57 8.89 38.78
C ILE A 330 15.11 10.07 39.66
N SER A 331 15.90 10.43 40.68
CA SER A 331 15.60 11.59 41.54
C SER A 331 15.62 12.89 40.74
N ALA A 332 16.59 13.05 39.83
CA ALA A 332 16.66 14.21 38.94
C ALA A 332 15.43 14.29 38.02
N PHE A 333 15.04 13.18 37.39
CA PHE A 333 13.87 13.13 36.50
C PHE A 333 12.55 13.39 37.24
N ARG A 334 12.44 12.92 38.49
CA ARG A 334 11.30 13.26 39.35
C ARG A 334 11.21 14.74 39.66
N GLY A 335 12.35 15.39 39.93
CA GLY A 335 12.42 16.85 40.14
C GLY A 335 11.92 17.64 38.93
N LEU A 336 12.13 17.10 37.73
CA LEU A 336 11.62 17.66 36.47
C LEU A 336 10.16 17.31 36.18
N LYS A 337 9.49 16.53 37.05
CA LYS A 337 8.12 16.01 36.85
C LYS A 337 7.95 15.28 35.51
N ALA A 338 8.99 14.61 35.03
CA ALA A 338 8.98 13.92 33.75
C ALA A 338 8.71 12.42 33.94
N ASP A 339 7.89 11.86 33.06
CA ASP A 339 7.68 10.41 33.01
C ASP A 339 8.91 9.71 32.42
N PHE A 340 9.28 8.57 33.02
CA PHE A 340 10.47 7.83 32.65
C PHE A 340 10.27 6.32 32.71
N LEU A 341 11.21 5.64 32.07
CA LEU A 341 11.25 4.19 31.92
C LEU A 341 12.62 3.71 32.40
N VAL A 342 12.63 2.69 33.25
CA VAL A 342 13.83 1.98 33.70
C VAL A 342 13.85 0.64 33.00
N GLN A 343 14.95 0.30 32.36
CA GLN A 343 15.06 -0.89 31.52
C GLN A 343 16.36 -1.63 31.80
N GLN A 344 16.30 -2.96 31.71
CA GLN A 344 17.45 -3.84 31.78
C GLN A 344 18.48 -3.44 30.71
N PHE A 345 19.75 -3.30 31.11
CA PHE A 345 20.83 -3.16 30.16
C PHE A 345 21.28 -4.53 29.67
N VAL A 346 21.08 -4.79 28.37
CA VAL A 346 21.52 -6.01 27.69
C VAL A 346 23.00 -5.82 27.31
N ARG A 347 23.91 -6.22 28.20
CA ARG A 347 25.36 -6.01 28.06
C ARG A 347 25.94 -6.76 26.87
N GLU A 348 25.45 -7.97 26.69
CA GLU A 348 25.84 -8.94 25.68
C GLU A 348 25.54 -8.49 24.25
N ALA A 349 24.66 -7.49 24.08
CA ALA A 349 24.46 -6.84 22.79
C ALA A 349 25.68 -6.00 22.34
N GLY A 350 26.62 -5.68 23.24
CA GLY A 350 27.90 -5.07 22.89
C GLY A 350 27.82 -3.68 22.26
N GLY A 351 26.72 -2.95 22.46
CA GLY A 351 26.50 -1.66 21.76
C GLY A 351 26.11 -1.82 20.29
N GLU A 352 25.68 -3.02 19.89
CA GLU A 352 25.15 -3.31 18.57
C GLU A 352 23.64 -3.55 18.65
N ASP A 353 22.93 -3.19 17.57
CA ASP A 353 21.56 -3.64 17.37
C ASP A 353 21.34 -4.11 15.94
N VAL A 354 20.34 -4.96 15.78
CA VAL A 354 19.90 -5.47 14.49
C VAL A 354 18.57 -4.85 14.13
N ARG A 355 18.53 -4.07 13.05
CA ARG A 355 17.27 -3.56 12.50
C ARG A 355 16.75 -4.51 11.43
N ALA A 356 15.61 -5.13 11.71
CA ALA A 356 14.85 -5.93 10.76
C ALA A 356 13.73 -5.09 10.14
N LEU A 357 13.75 -4.90 8.82
CA LEU A 357 12.66 -4.25 8.11
C LEU A 357 11.60 -5.27 7.70
N VAL A 358 10.39 -5.10 8.20
CA VAL A 358 9.23 -5.96 7.94
C VAL A 358 8.29 -5.27 6.97
N ILE A 359 7.93 -5.96 5.88
CA ILE A 359 6.91 -5.52 4.91
C ILE A 359 5.94 -6.67 4.65
N GLY A 360 4.63 -6.41 4.75
CA GLY A 360 3.62 -7.42 4.40
C GLY A 360 3.71 -8.73 5.19
N GLY A 361 4.23 -8.67 6.43
CA GLY A 361 4.45 -9.85 7.27
C GLY A 361 5.65 -10.72 6.86
N ARG A 362 6.64 -10.15 6.15
CA ARG A 362 7.89 -10.81 5.77
C ARG A 362 9.10 -9.90 6.06
N ILE A 363 10.27 -10.47 6.31
CA ILE A 363 11.52 -9.69 6.42
C ILE A 363 11.95 -9.25 5.03
N ALA A 364 11.81 -7.96 4.74
CA ALA A 364 12.20 -7.35 3.48
C ALA A 364 13.73 -7.17 3.40
N ALA A 365 14.33 -6.64 4.47
CA ALA A 365 15.76 -6.42 4.59
C ALA A 365 16.18 -6.37 6.06
N ALA A 366 17.47 -6.45 6.34
CA ALA A 366 18.00 -6.25 7.68
C ALA A 366 19.40 -5.62 7.60
N MET A 367 19.76 -4.87 8.65
CA MET A 367 21.10 -4.34 8.83
C MET A 367 21.50 -4.45 10.30
N ARG A 368 22.79 -4.66 10.55
CA ARG A 368 23.40 -4.48 11.87
C ARG A 368 23.85 -3.03 11.97
N ARG A 369 23.62 -2.40 13.11
CA ARG A 369 24.16 -1.08 13.42
C ARG A 369 25.15 -1.21 14.56
N VAL A 370 26.35 -0.68 14.36
CA VAL A 370 27.44 -0.70 15.34
C VAL A 370 27.64 0.72 15.87
N ALA A 371 27.63 0.89 17.19
CA ALA A 371 27.89 2.19 17.81
C ALA A 371 29.33 2.68 17.57
N ALA A 372 29.55 3.99 17.71
CA ALA A 372 30.89 4.56 17.68
C ALA A 372 31.68 4.16 18.95
N ALA A 373 33.02 4.22 18.90
CA ALA A 373 33.86 3.89 20.05
C ALA A 373 33.49 4.77 21.28
N GLY A 374 33.22 4.14 22.42
CA GLY A 374 32.82 4.80 23.67
C GLY A 374 31.32 5.14 23.77
N GLU A 375 30.50 4.80 22.78
CA GLU A 375 29.06 5.02 22.76
C GLU A 375 28.32 3.68 22.81
N PHE A 376 27.30 3.55 23.66
CA PHE A 376 26.49 2.31 23.72
C PHE A 376 25.26 2.37 22.81
N ARG A 377 24.99 3.53 22.20
CA ARG A 377 23.87 3.75 21.28
C ARG A 377 24.33 3.60 19.83
N SER A 378 23.73 2.66 19.12
CA SER A 378 24.04 2.28 17.72
C SER A 378 23.28 3.11 16.67
N ASN A 379 22.76 4.29 17.02
CA ASN A 379 21.96 5.08 16.08
C ASN A 379 22.83 5.65 14.93
N LEU A 380 22.40 5.45 13.67
CA LEU A 380 23.12 5.96 12.49
C LEU A 380 23.28 7.49 12.50
N HIS A 381 22.29 8.21 13.00
CA HIS A 381 22.35 9.68 13.14
C HIS A 381 23.41 10.16 14.16
N GLN A 382 23.95 9.26 14.98
CA GLN A 382 24.99 9.54 15.98
C GLN A 382 26.36 8.97 15.54
N GLY A 383 26.56 8.71 14.25
CA GLY A 383 27.84 8.23 13.71
C GLY A 383 28.01 6.71 13.72
N GLY A 384 26.97 5.95 14.04
CA GLY A 384 26.98 4.49 13.92
C GLY A 384 27.11 4.02 12.46
N ARG A 385 27.73 2.85 12.24
CA ARG A 385 27.90 2.25 10.91
C ARG A 385 26.82 1.19 10.64
N ALA A 386 26.33 1.12 9.40
CA ALA A 386 25.40 0.09 8.96
C ALA A 386 26.15 -1.01 8.20
N GLU A 387 25.93 -2.26 8.59
CA GLU A 387 26.55 -3.43 7.98
C GLU A 387 25.51 -4.48 7.60
N PRO A 388 25.74 -5.29 6.54
CA PRO A 388 24.85 -6.38 6.19
C PRO A 388 24.81 -7.42 7.33
N VAL A 389 23.61 -7.94 7.60
CA VAL A 389 23.43 -9.00 8.60
C VAL A 389 22.43 -10.05 8.12
N LYS A 390 22.72 -11.32 8.42
CA LYS A 390 21.79 -12.42 8.23
C LYS A 390 21.06 -12.68 9.55
N LEU A 391 19.74 -12.48 9.54
CA LEU A 391 18.91 -12.78 10.69
C LEU A 391 18.83 -14.29 10.95
N THR A 392 18.91 -14.68 12.22
CA THR A 392 18.60 -16.04 12.69
C THR A 392 17.10 -16.33 12.55
N ARG A 393 16.71 -17.60 12.68
CA ARG A 393 15.28 -17.98 12.64
C ARG A 393 14.48 -17.30 13.75
N GLU A 394 15.05 -17.23 14.94
CA GLU A 394 14.41 -16.64 16.13
C GLU A 394 14.27 -15.12 15.99
N GLU A 395 15.30 -14.42 15.50
CA GLU A 395 15.24 -12.98 15.22
C GLU A 395 14.15 -12.64 14.22
N ARG A 396 14.02 -13.45 13.15
CA ARG A 396 12.95 -13.31 12.15
C ARG A 396 11.58 -13.48 12.80
N GLU A 397 11.39 -14.51 13.61
CA GLU A 397 10.11 -14.77 14.27
C GLU A 397 9.72 -13.63 15.21
N VAL A 398 10.65 -13.18 16.06
CA VAL A 398 10.43 -12.09 17.01
C VAL A 398 10.11 -10.79 16.28
N ALA A 399 10.86 -10.44 15.22
CA ALA A 399 10.58 -9.25 14.42
C ALA A 399 9.20 -9.28 13.75
N LEU A 400 8.81 -10.43 13.17
CA LEU A 400 7.50 -10.60 12.54
C LEU A 400 6.36 -10.53 13.56
N ARG A 401 6.54 -11.12 14.75
CA ARG A 401 5.57 -11.05 15.85
C ARG A 401 5.42 -9.62 16.36
N ALA A 402 6.52 -8.89 16.51
CA ALA A 402 6.52 -7.49 16.92
C ALA A 402 5.74 -6.63 15.92
N ALA A 403 6.09 -6.66 14.63
CA ALA A 403 5.38 -5.88 13.60
C ALA A 403 3.87 -6.23 13.54
N ARG A 404 3.52 -7.51 13.71
CA ARG A 404 2.12 -7.97 13.75
C ARG A 404 1.37 -7.45 14.98
N ALA A 405 2.00 -7.39 16.15
CA ALA A 405 1.39 -6.87 17.38
C ALA A 405 0.91 -5.41 17.20
N PHE A 406 1.63 -4.62 16.41
CA PHE A 406 1.26 -3.24 16.08
C PHE A 406 0.40 -3.11 14.80
N ARG A 407 0.08 -4.22 14.12
CA ARG A 407 -0.62 -4.22 12.82
C ARG A 407 0.05 -3.35 11.74
N LEU A 408 1.37 -3.24 11.77
CA LEU A 408 2.12 -2.44 10.81
C LEU A 408 2.39 -3.24 9.53
N GLY A 409 2.02 -2.67 8.37
CA GLY A 409 2.35 -3.21 7.06
C GLY A 409 3.79 -2.91 6.63
N LEU A 410 4.41 -1.87 7.20
CA LEU A 410 5.81 -1.48 7.08
C LEU A 410 6.36 -1.15 8.48
N ALA A 411 7.34 -1.89 8.98
CA ALA A 411 7.95 -1.62 10.28
C ALA A 411 9.47 -1.82 10.26
N GLY A 412 10.20 -0.98 10.97
CA GLY A 412 11.58 -1.27 11.38
C GLY A 412 11.56 -1.80 12.80
N VAL A 413 11.99 -3.04 13.02
CA VAL A 413 12.07 -3.64 14.35
C VAL A 413 13.54 -3.72 14.76
N ASP A 414 13.86 -3.05 15.86
CA ASP A 414 15.20 -3.01 16.43
C ASP A 414 15.33 -4.13 17.47
N LEU A 415 16.32 -5.00 17.29
CA LEU A 415 16.57 -6.16 18.11
C LEU A 415 17.92 -6.04 18.80
N LEU A 416 17.96 -6.43 20.07
CA LEU A 416 19.19 -6.70 20.81
C LEU A 416 19.37 -8.22 20.88
N ARG A 417 20.60 -8.69 20.67
CA ARG A 417 20.96 -10.09 20.89
C ARG A 417 21.28 -10.27 22.37
N SER A 418 20.55 -11.15 23.05
CA SER A 418 20.90 -11.61 24.40
C SER A 418 21.19 -13.10 24.44
N ASP A 419 21.79 -13.54 25.55
CA ASP A 419 22.14 -14.95 25.79
C ASP A 419 20.89 -15.86 25.83
N ASP A 420 19.73 -15.28 26.16
CA ASP A 420 18.43 -15.96 26.22
C ASP A 420 17.52 -15.65 25.02
N GLY A 421 18.09 -15.20 23.90
CA GLY A 421 17.40 -14.97 22.62
C GLY A 421 17.30 -13.50 22.21
N PRO A 422 16.64 -13.15 21.10
CA PRO A 422 16.54 -11.77 20.64
C PRO A 422 15.46 -11.00 21.39
N LYS A 423 15.77 -9.76 21.82
CA LYS A 423 14.86 -8.85 22.52
C LYS A 423 14.51 -7.66 21.64
N VAL A 424 13.23 -7.30 21.56
CA VAL A 424 12.77 -6.10 20.85
C VAL A 424 13.07 -4.86 21.68
N LEU A 425 13.83 -3.94 21.11
CA LEU A 425 14.16 -2.64 21.68
C LEU A 425 13.16 -1.56 21.26
N GLU A 426 12.81 -1.52 19.98
CA GLU A 426 11.90 -0.52 19.40
C GLU A 426 11.20 -1.08 18.17
N VAL A 427 9.96 -0.63 17.93
CA VAL A 427 9.24 -0.86 16.65
C VAL A 427 8.92 0.50 16.06
N ASN A 428 9.50 0.82 14.90
CA ASN A 428 9.32 2.09 14.20
C ASN A 428 8.34 1.93 13.03
N SER A 429 7.26 2.71 13.05
CA SER A 429 6.21 2.72 12.00
C SER A 429 6.54 3.59 10.79
N SER A 430 7.66 4.31 10.76
CA SER A 430 8.14 5.07 9.60
C SER A 430 9.66 4.93 9.46
N PRO A 431 10.16 3.70 9.23
CA PRO A 431 11.60 3.44 9.16
C PRO A 431 12.22 4.10 7.92
N GLY A 432 13.44 4.63 8.02
CA GLY A 432 14.19 5.14 6.87
C GLY A 432 14.70 4.01 5.97
N PHE A 433 14.75 4.23 4.66
CA PHE A 433 15.18 3.23 3.67
C PHE A 433 16.69 3.28 3.40
N GLU A 434 17.30 4.46 3.41
CA GLU A 434 18.67 4.70 2.96
C GLU A 434 19.72 3.77 3.58
N GLY A 435 19.77 3.70 4.92
CA GLY A 435 20.74 2.86 5.62
C GLY A 435 20.55 1.37 5.33
N VAL A 436 19.31 0.89 5.25
CA VAL A 436 19.02 -0.53 5.04
C VAL A 436 19.16 -0.94 3.58
N GLU A 437 18.77 -0.09 2.62
CA GLU A 437 19.01 -0.34 1.19
C GLU A 437 20.52 -0.35 0.90
N SER A 438 21.29 0.59 1.46
CA SER A 438 22.75 0.63 1.30
C SER A 438 23.45 -0.60 1.87
N ALA A 439 23.05 -1.05 3.06
CA ALA A 439 23.68 -2.21 3.71
C ALA A 439 23.27 -3.55 3.09
N SER A 440 22.01 -3.69 2.64
CA SER A 440 21.48 -4.98 2.16
C SER A 440 21.47 -5.14 0.64
N GLY A 441 21.65 -4.04 -0.12
CA GLY A 441 21.51 -4.02 -1.57
C GLY A 441 20.10 -4.30 -2.08
N ARG A 442 19.09 -4.30 -1.21
CA ARG A 442 17.70 -4.60 -1.58
C ARG A 442 16.92 -3.34 -1.89
N ASN A 443 16.05 -3.42 -2.90
CA ASN A 443 15.08 -2.37 -3.20
C ASN A 443 13.85 -2.52 -2.29
N VAL A 444 13.85 -1.79 -1.18
CA VAL A 444 12.79 -1.80 -0.17
C VAL A 444 11.51 -1.17 -0.70
N ALA A 445 11.63 -0.08 -1.47
CA ALA A 445 10.47 0.59 -2.07
C ALA A 445 9.71 -0.36 -3.01
N GLN A 446 10.43 -1.15 -3.82
CA GLN A 446 9.85 -2.15 -4.71
C GLN A 446 9.04 -3.19 -3.93
N ILE A 447 9.62 -3.76 -2.87
CA ILE A 447 8.95 -4.76 -2.02
C ILE A 447 7.68 -4.18 -1.39
N LEU A 448 7.70 -2.90 -1.01
CA LEU A 448 6.51 -2.23 -0.49
C LEU A 448 5.42 -2.09 -1.56
N TYR A 449 5.77 -1.68 -2.78
CA TYR A 449 4.80 -1.58 -3.86
C TYR A 449 4.20 -2.92 -4.26
N GLU A 450 5.00 -3.99 -4.30
CA GLU A 450 4.50 -5.35 -4.55
C GLU A 450 3.42 -5.76 -3.53
N GLU A 451 3.61 -5.41 -2.24
CA GLU A 451 2.59 -5.66 -1.22
C GLU A 451 1.38 -4.73 -1.37
N ILE A 452 1.57 -3.44 -1.68
CA ILE A 452 0.46 -2.50 -1.94
C ILE A 452 -0.39 -3.01 -3.10
N GLU A 453 0.21 -3.30 -4.25
CA GLU A 453 -0.44 -3.81 -5.46
C GLU A 453 -1.25 -5.07 -5.15
N LYS A 454 -0.70 -5.99 -4.37
CA LYS A 454 -1.38 -7.22 -3.93
C LYS A 454 -2.59 -6.93 -3.05
N ARG A 455 -2.49 -5.95 -2.14
CA ARG A 455 -3.56 -5.59 -1.18
C ARG A 455 -4.71 -4.83 -1.82
N VAL A 456 -4.43 -4.02 -2.83
CA VAL A 456 -5.44 -3.22 -3.54
C VAL A 456 -5.97 -3.92 -4.80
N ARG A 457 -5.66 -5.21 -4.99
CA ARG A 457 -6.25 -6.04 -6.04
C ARG A 457 -7.77 -6.20 -5.81
N PRO A 458 -8.56 -6.31 -6.88
CA PRO A 458 -9.97 -6.66 -6.77
C PRO A 458 -10.11 -8.02 -6.08
N ALA A 459 -10.96 -8.11 -5.05
CA ALA A 459 -11.34 -9.39 -4.48
C ALA A 459 -12.36 -10.08 -5.42
N PRO A 460 -12.25 -11.40 -5.65
CA PRO A 460 -13.25 -12.13 -6.43
C PRO A 460 -14.62 -12.05 -5.74
N ALA A 461 -15.68 -11.82 -6.53
CA ALA A 461 -17.05 -11.81 -6.05
C ALA A 461 -17.40 -13.18 -5.41
N ARG A 462 -18.02 -13.16 -4.23
CA ARG A 462 -18.46 -14.40 -3.58
C ARG A 462 -19.55 -15.06 -4.42
N LYS A 463 -19.44 -16.37 -4.68
CA LYS A 463 -20.57 -17.15 -5.24
C LYS A 463 -21.76 -17.02 -4.29
N ARG A 464 -22.92 -16.64 -4.81
CA ARG A 464 -24.17 -16.70 -4.05
C ARG A 464 -24.46 -18.18 -3.79
N ARG A 465 -24.75 -18.57 -2.55
CA ARG A 465 -25.45 -19.83 -2.31
C ARG A 465 -26.85 -19.64 -2.89
N GLU A 466 -27.27 -20.53 -3.79
CA GLU A 466 -28.67 -20.56 -4.21
C GLU A 466 -29.54 -20.71 -2.96
N PRO A 467 -30.62 -19.93 -2.81
CA PRO A 467 -31.61 -20.22 -1.77
C PRO A 467 -32.31 -21.53 -2.16
N GLY A 468 -31.86 -22.64 -1.57
CA GLY A 468 -32.49 -23.95 -1.70
C GLY A 468 -31.65 -24.97 -2.48
N ALA A 469 -30.70 -25.60 -1.78
CA ALA A 469 -30.27 -26.97 -2.03
C ALA A 469 -30.10 -27.67 -0.69
#